data_AF-A0A534RF18-F1
#
_entry.id   AF-A0A534RF18-F1
#
_cell.length_a   1.000
_cell.length_b   1.000
_cell.length_c   1.000
_cell.angle_alpha   90.00
_cell.angle_beta   90.00
_cell.angle_gamma   90.00
#
_symmetry.space_group_name_H-M   'P 1'
#
loop_
_entity.id
_entity.type
_entity.pdbx_description
1 polymer ?
#
loop_
_entity_poly.entity_id
_entity_poly.type
_entity_poly.pdbx_seq_one_letter_code
_entity_poly.pdbx_strand_id
1 'polypeptide(L)'
;LMDPDFLWEVEVPETVRRGRVTGRLLGGCLSVLAAMLGTPYAPETDGAVLFLEDVHERPYRLDRLLTQLIQSGRLHRVAGLVFGTMATCPCIDGVGPLEVVRACCAELPCPIGFGLPAGHAPPDDGCENLALPLGVEVALDTERGRLTALEPAVA
;
A
#
# COMPACT_ATOMS: atom_id res chain seq x y z
N LEU A 1 2.10 -4.17 -23.48
CA LEU A 1 3.42 -3.78 -22.94
C LEU A 1 4.25 -2.89 -23.88
N MET A 2 3.77 -2.48 -25.07
CA MET A 2 4.49 -1.54 -25.97
C MET A 2 3.65 -0.29 -26.33
N ASP A 3 2.72 0.10 -25.47
CA ASP A 3 1.97 1.34 -25.63
C ASP A 3 2.55 2.37 -24.65
N PRO A 4 3.20 3.45 -25.15
CA PRO A 4 3.78 4.49 -24.31
C PRO A 4 2.72 5.33 -23.58
N ASP A 5 1.45 5.27 -24.00
CA ASP A 5 0.33 5.92 -23.34
C ASP A 5 -0.47 4.95 -22.46
N PHE A 6 0.09 3.77 -22.15
CA PHE A 6 -0.61 2.74 -21.38
C PHE A 6 -0.93 3.23 -19.96
N LEU A 7 -2.22 3.52 -19.75
CA LEU A 7 -2.81 3.70 -18.44
C LEU A 7 -3.41 2.38 -17.97
N TRP A 8 -3.15 2.04 -16.72
CA TRP A 8 -3.65 0.84 -16.08
C TRP A 8 -4.67 1.18 -15.00
N GLU A 9 -5.56 0.24 -14.75
CA GLU A 9 -6.51 0.27 -13.66
C GLU A 9 -6.52 -1.11 -13.01
N VAL A 10 -6.57 -1.13 -11.69
CA VAL A 10 -6.52 -2.35 -10.90
C VAL A 10 -7.53 -2.28 -9.76
N GLU A 11 -8.11 -3.43 -9.45
CA GLU A 11 -9.05 -3.59 -8.35
C GLU A 11 -8.34 -3.58 -6.99
N VAL A 12 -8.97 -2.89 -6.04
CA VAL A 12 -8.60 -2.84 -4.63
C VAL A 12 -9.76 -3.47 -3.85
N PRO A 13 -9.68 -4.78 -3.54
CA PRO A 13 -10.85 -5.56 -3.11
C PRO A 13 -11.47 -5.08 -1.79
N GLU A 14 -10.63 -4.67 -0.85
CA GLU A 14 -11.07 -4.36 0.51
C GLU A 14 -10.98 -2.88 0.82
N THR A 15 -12.07 -2.33 1.37
CA THR A 15 -12.12 -0.96 1.86
C THR A 15 -11.96 -0.91 3.37
N VAL A 16 -10.90 -0.26 3.83
CA VAL A 16 -10.69 0.03 5.26
C VAL A 16 -11.26 1.39 5.62
N ARG A 17 -11.03 2.41 4.78
CA ARG A 17 -11.58 3.75 4.95
C ARG A 17 -11.93 4.34 3.60
N ARG A 18 -13.18 4.83 3.46
CA ARG A 18 -13.72 5.38 2.22
C ARG A 18 -13.15 6.75 1.88
N GLY A 19 -13.10 7.03 0.59
CA GLY A 19 -12.79 8.34 0.02
C GLY A 19 -12.02 8.20 -1.29
N ARG A 20 -11.71 9.37 -1.89
CA ARG A 20 -11.05 9.49 -3.18
C ARG A 20 -9.95 10.53 -3.13
N VAL A 21 -8.80 10.19 -3.68
CA VAL A 21 -7.62 11.05 -3.70
C VAL A 21 -6.79 10.80 -4.94
N THR A 22 -5.97 11.78 -5.29
CA THR A 22 -4.87 11.63 -6.25
C THR A 22 -3.55 11.92 -5.56
N GLY A 23 -2.48 11.37 -6.09
CA GLY A 23 -1.12 11.67 -5.66
C GLY A 23 -0.12 10.80 -6.39
N ARG A 24 1.17 11.09 -6.22
CA ARG A 24 2.23 10.21 -6.71
C ARG A 24 2.18 8.88 -5.96
N LEU A 25 2.25 7.79 -6.71
CA LEU A 25 2.37 6.44 -6.15
C LEU A 25 3.79 6.24 -5.62
N LEU A 26 3.94 6.18 -4.30
CA LEU A 26 5.20 5.81 -3.63
C LEU A 26 4.96 4.55 -2.82
N GLY A 27 6.01 3.88 -2.33
CA GLY A 27 5.79 2.74 -1.44
C GLY A 27 6.77 1.59 -1.60
N GLY A 28 6.27 0.39 -1.29
CA GLY A 28 6.99 -0.88 -1.39
C GLY A 28 6.83 -1.70 -0.12
N CYS A 29 7.89 -2.45 0.21
CA CYS A 29 7.91 -3.34 1.37
C CYS A 29 7.90 -2.55 2.69
N LEU A 30 6.90 -2.80 3.55
CA LEU A 30 6.66 -2.13 4.82
C LEU A 30 7.88 -2.18 5.74
N SER A 31 8.47 -3.37 5.93
CA SER A 31 9.66 -3.56 6.76
C SER A 31 10.87 -2.78 6.24
N VAL A 32 11.04 -2.68 4.93
CA VAL A 32 12.10 -1.87 4.30
C VAL A 32 11.86 -0.38 4.53
N LEU A 33 10.63 0.11 4.31
CA LEU A 33 10.30 1.52 4.57
C LEU A 33 10.51 1.90 6.04
N ALA A 34 10.12 1.02 6.97
CA ALA A 34 10.37 1.23 8.40
C ALA A 34 11.87 1.24 8.74
N ALA A 35 12.68 0.40 8.09
CA ALA A 35 14.13 0.35 8.29
C ALA A 35 14.86 1.59 7.75
N MET A 36 14.30 2.27 6.74
CA MET A 36 14.88 3.49 6.18
C MET A 36 14.64 4.75 7.02
N LEU A 37 13.73 4.70 8.00
CA LEU A 37 13.41 5.85 8.85
C LEU A 37 14.67 6.44 9.51
N GLY A 38 14.81 7.77 9.41
CA GLY A 38 15.97 8.49 9.95
C GLY A 38 17.19 8.51 9.03
N THR A 39 17.12 7.91 7.84
CA THR A 39 18.17 7.99 6.81
C THR A 39 17.81 9.00 5.71
N PRO A 40 18.79 9.49 4.93
CA PRO A 40 18.52 10.34 3.76
C PRO A 40 17.71 9.66 2.64
N TYR A 41 17.48 8.35 2.74
CA TYR A 41 16.77 7.56 1.73
C TYR A 41 15.31 7.29 2.11
N ALA A 42 14.87 7.71 3.30
CA ALA A 42 13.47 7.62 3.68
C ALA A 42 12.60 8.43 2.69
N PRO A 43 11.55 7.85 2.09
CA PRO A 43 10.73 8.57 1.13
C PRO A 43 9.96 9.71 1.81
N GLU A 44 9.87 10.84 1.12
CA GLU A 44 8.94 11.92 1.48
C GLU A 44 7.54 11.53 1.02
N THR A 45 6.64 11.34 1.98
CA THR A 45 5.32 10.72 1.78
C THR A 45 4.17 11.72 1.82
N ASP A 46 4.45 13.00 2.10
CA ASP A 46 3.46 14.08 2.11
C ASP A 46 2.77 14.17 0.74
N GLY A 47 1.44 14.05 0.72
CA GLY A 47 0.60 14.10 -0.48
C GLY A 47 0.66 12.85 -1.37
N ALA A 48 1.41 11.81 -1.00
CA ALA A 48 1.53 10.60 -1.81
C ALA A 48 0.34 9.65 -1.62
N VAL A 49 0.04 8.86 -2.64
CA VAL A 49 -0.69 7.60 -2.47
C VAL A 49 0.36 6.54 -2.14
N LEU A 50 0.38 6.05 -0.90
CA LEU A 50 1.42 5.14 -0.42
C LEU A 50 0.97 3.68 -0.53
N PHE A 51 1.69 2.91 -1.33
CA PHE A 51 1.55 1.47 -1.45
C PHE A 51 2.41 0.75 -0.41
N LEU A 52 1.83 -0.21 0.32
CA LEU A 52 2.54 -0.98 1.34
C LEU A 52 2.22 -2.48 1.21
N GLU A 53 3.25 -3.30 1.19
CA GLU A 53 3.14 -4.77 1.19
C GLU A 53 4.23 -5.37 2.09
N ASP A 54 4.10 -6.63 2.47
CA ASP A 54 5.16 -7.35 3.17
C ASP A 54 4.94 -8.87 3.07
N VAL A 55 5.92 -9.65 3.52
CA VAL A 55 5.90 -11.10 3.44
C VAL A 55 6.38 -11.77 4.73
N HIS A 56 5.72 -12.85 5.15
CA HIS A 56 6.08 -13.65 6.33
C HIS A 56 6.04 -12.89 7.67
N GLU A 57 5.41 -11.72 7.72
CA GLU A 57 5.33 -10.94 8.94
C GLU A 57 4.16 -11.38 9.83
N ARG A 58 4.48 -11.71 11.08
CA ARG A 58 3.46 -12.05 12.10
C ARG A 58 2.67 -10.80 12.50
N PRO A 59 1.43 -10.93 12.99
CA PRO A 59 0.59 -9.78 13.36
C PRO A 59 1.28 -8.75 14.26
N TYR A 60 1.98 -9.19 15.31
CA TYR A 60 2.70 -8.29 16.22
C TYR A 60 3.85 -7.51 15.54
N ARG A 61 4.43 -8.05 14.47
CA ARG A 61 5.49 -7.37 13.71
C ARG A 61 4.90 -6.35 12.77
N LEU A 62 3.82 -6.69 12.06
CA LEU A 62 3.07 -5.75 11.24
C LEU A 62 2.60 -4.56 12.08
N ASP A 63 2.03 -4.81 13.25
CA ASP A 63 1.61 -3.78 14.20
C ASP A 63 2.79 -2.86 14.56
N ARG A 64 3.91 -3.46 14.99
CA ARG A 64 5.10 -2.70 15.36
C ARG A 64 5.62 -1.83 14.22
N LEU A 65 5.67 -2.35 12.99
CA LEU A 65 6.16 -1.64 11.81
C LEU A 65 5.23 -0.49 11.42
N LEU A 66 3.91 -0.72 11.39
CA LEU A 66 2.92 0.31 11.11
C LEU A 66 2.92 1.39 12.19
N THR A 67 2.93 0.99 13.45
CA THR A 67 3.02 1.90 14.60
C THR A 67 4.27 2.77 14.50
N GLN A 68 5.42 2.21 14.13
CA GLN A 68 6.66 2.99 13.93
C GLN A 68 6.52 4.02 12.81
N LEU A 69 5.96 3.65 11.65
CA LEU A 69 5.73 4.58 10.55
C LEU A 69 4.73 5.69 10.93
N ILE A 70 3.66 5.35 11.63
CA ILE A 70 2.67 6.32 12.13
C ILE A 70 3.35 7.30 13.09
N GLN A 71 4.03 6.79 14.12
CA GLN A 71 4.68 7.63 15.15
C GLN A 71 5.83 8.47 14.58
N SER A 72 6.47 8.03 13.49
CA SER A 72 7.47 8.84 12.78
C SER A 72 6.86 10.06 12.05
N GLY A 73 5.54 10.13 11.93
CA GLY A 73 4.81 11.17 11.21
C GLY A 73 4.69 10.94 9.71
N ARG A 74 5.35 9.91 9.15
CA ARG A 74 5.37 9.63 7.71
C ARG A 74 3.99 9.28 7.14
N LEU A 75 3.05 8.80 7.96
CA LEU A 75 1.68 8.49 7.49
C LEU A 75 0.66 9.59 7.79
N HIS A 76 1.04 10.71 8.43
CA HIS A 76 0.08 11.74 8.83
C HIS A 76 -0.41 12.60 7.68
N ARG A 77 0.35 12.66 6.57
CA ARG A 77 0.10 13.55 5.44
C ARG A 77 0.07 12.84 4.10
N VAL A 78 0.02 11.51 4.08
CA VAL A 78 -0.26 10.77 2.84
C VAL A 78 -1.65 11.16 2.34
N ALA A 79 -1.81 11.26 1.02
CA ALA A 79 -3.11 11.47 0.41
C ALA A 79 -3.99 10.22 0.59
N GLY A 80 -3.41 9.02 0.47
CA GLY A 80 -4.10 7.74 0.64
C GLY A 80 -3.14 6.59 0.91
N LEU A 81 -3.66 5.49 1.43
CA LEU A 81 -2.94 4.24 1.64
C LEU A 81 -3.58 3.12 0.83
N VAL A 82 -2.75 2.29 0.20
CA VAL A 82 -3.19 1.05 -0.44
C VAL A 82 -2.28 -0.09 -0.04
N PHE A 83 -2.85 -1.10 0.61
CA PHE A 83 -2.10 -2.28 1.02
C PHE A 83 -2.17 -3.36 -0.06
N GLY A 84 -1.00 -3.87 -0.43
CA GLY A 84 -0.84 -4.99 -1.34
C GLY A 84 -1.09 -6.35 -0.70
N THR A 85 -0.61 -7.38 -1.37
CA THR A 85 -0.64 -8.75 -0.87
C THR A 85 0.30 -8.89 0.32
N MET A 86 -0.27 -9.21 1.49
CA MET A 86 0.48 -9.54 2.71
C MET A 86 0.84 -11.03 2.69
N ALA A 87 1.75 -11.40 1.79
CA ALA A 87 1.98 -12.79 1.40
C ALA A 87 2.55 -13.64 2.54
N THR A 88 1.96 -14.79 2.79
CA THR A 88 2.39 -15.73 3.86
C THR A 88 2.43 -15.08 5.26
N CYS A 89 1.78 -13.94 5.47
CA CYS A 89 1.58 -13.33 6.78
C CYS A 89 0.48 -14.11 7.51
N PRO A 90 0.78 -14.82 8.61
CA PRO A 90 -0.17 -15.72 9.23
C PRO A 90 -1.26 -14.97 9.99
N CYS A 91 -2.46 -15.56 10.04
CA CYS A 91 -3.47 -15.21 11.02
C CYS A 91 -3.18 -15.97 12.32
N ILE A 92 -3.07 -15.23 13.44
CA ILE A 92 -2.82 -15.79 14.77
C ILE A 92 -3.97 -15.37 15.68
N ASP A 93 -4.66 -16.35 16.29
CA ASP A 93 -5.81 -16.12 17.18
C ASP A 93 -6.90 -15.23 16.57
N GLY A 94 -7.15 -15.37 15.26
CA GLY A 94 -8.14 -14.59 14.52
C GLY A 94 -7.67 -13.20 14.09
N VAL A 95 -6.41 -12.84 14.35
CA VAL A 95 -5.81 -11.57 13.92
C VAL A 95 -4.90 -11.83 12.73
N GLY A 96 -5.32 -11.39 11.54
CA GLY A 96 -4.53 -11.37 10.33
C GLY A 96 -4.07 -9.96 9.93
N PRO A 97 -3.43 -9.81 8.77
CA PRO A 97 -2.93 -8.52 8.31
C PRO A 97 -3.99 -7.43 8.15
N LEU A 98 -5.19 -7.80 7.68
CA LEU A 98 -6.29 -6.85 7.51
C LEU A 98 -6.76 -6.32 8.88
N GLU A 99 -6.88 -7.19 9.90
CA GLU A 99 -7.25 -6.79 11.25
C GLU A 99 -6.20 -5.83 11.85
N VAL A 100 -4.92 -6.13 11.66
CA VAL A 100 -3.83 -5.24 12.11
C VAL A 100 -3.90 -3.89 11.41
N VAL A 101 -4.07 -3.85 10.08
CA VAL A 101 -4.21 -2.59 9.33
C VAL A 101 -5.41 -1.79 9.81
N ARG A 102 -6.57 -2.43 10.01
CA ARG A 102 -7.78 -1.76 10.53
C ARG A 102 -7.53 -1.16 11.92
N ALA A 103 -6.81 -1.86 12.79
CA ALA A 103 -6.50 -1.39 14.14
C ALA A 103 -5.48 -0.24 14.14
N CYS A 104 -4.32 -0.42 13.50
CA CYS A 104 -3.24 0.57 13.53
C CYS A 104 -3.61 1.86 12.79
N CYS A 105 -4.32 1.74 11.66
CA CYS A 105 -4.62 2.88 10.79
C CYS A 105 -5.98 3.54 11.07
N ALA A 106 -6.67 3.15 12.15
CA ALA A 106 -8.01 3.61 12.47
C ALA A 106 -8.13 5.14 12.53
N GLU A 107 -7.14 5.83 13.08
CA GLU A 107 -7.13 7.28 13.28
C GLU A 107 -6.55 8.07 12.09
N LEU A 108 -6.03 7.40 11.05
CA LEU A 108 -5.53 8.10 9.88
C LEU A 108 -6.71 8.67 9.07
N PRO A 109 -6.66 9.95 8.65
CA PRO A 109 -7.81 10.60 8.01
C PRO A 109 -7.95 10.29 6.51
N CYS A 110 -6.97 9.64 5.90
CA CYS A 110 -6.90 9.39 4.45
C CYS A 110 -7.68 8.13 4.01
N PRO A 111 -8.08 8.00 2.73
CA PRO A 111 -8.67 6.75 2.23
C PRO A 111 -7.68 5.58 2.33
N ILE A 112 -8.19 4.39 2.67
CA ILE A 112 -7.37 3.19 2.87
C ILE A 112 -8.01 2.00 2.17
N GLY A 113 -7.30 1.45 1.20
CA GLY A 113 -7.63 0.20 0.52
C GLY A 113 -6.70 -0.95 0.91
N PHE A 114 -7.13 -2.18 0.71
CA PHE A 114 -6.36 -3.39 1.03
C PHE A 114 -6.59 -4.49 -0.01
N GLY A 115 -5.59 -5.36 -0.19
CA GLY A 115 -5.66 -6.53 -1.05
C GLY A 115 -5.35 -6.26 -2.52
N LEU A 116 -4.67 -5.15 -2.83
CA LEU A 116 -4.18 -4.90 -4.17
C LEU A 116 -3.26 -6.06 -4.60
N PRO A 117 -3.43 -6.69 -5.79
CA PRO A 117 -2.67 -7.88 -6.20
C PRO A 117 -1.25 -7.52 -6.64
N ALA A 118 -0.45 -6.99 -5.72
CA ALA A 118 0.94 -6.59 -5.89
C ALA A 118 1.69 -6.82 -4.58
N GLY A 119 2.92 -7.35 -4.66
CA GLY A 119 3.79 -7.62 -3.52
C GLY A 119 4.55 -8.94 -3.69
N HIS A 120 4.48 -9.82 -2.71
CA HIS A 120 5.19 -11.11 -2.69
C HIS A 120 4.29 -12.33 -2.95
N ALA A 121 3.21 -12.20 -3.73
CA ALA A 121 2.33 -13.32 -4.05
C ALA A 121 3.12 -14.49 -4.68
N PRO A 122 3.09 -15.70 -4.10
CA PRO A 122 3.74 -16.89 -4.67
C PRO A 122 3.14 -17.25 -6.04
N PRO A 123 3.93 -17.80 -6.99
CA PRO A 123 3.41 -18.22 -8.30
C PRO A 123 2.29 -19.29 -8.22
N ASP A 124 2.27 -20.05 -7.13
CA ASP A 124 1.38 -21.19 -6.87
C ASP A 124 0.15 -20.85 -6.01
N ASP A 125 0.02 -19.59 -5.57
CA ASP A 125 -1.12 -19.07 -4.80
C ASP A 125 -2.34 -18.84 -5.71
N GLY A 126 -2.14 -18.64 -7.01
CA GLY A 126 -3.19 -18.22 -7.93
C GLY A 126 -3.51 -16.72 -7.84
N CYS A 127 -2.93 -15.99 -6.89
CA CYS A 127 -2.87 -14.54 -6.90
C CYS A 127 -1.90 -14.01 -7.96
N GLU A 128 -2.37 -13.03 -8.74
CA GLU A 128 -1.51 -12.26 -9.63
C GLU A 128 -0.54 -11.40 -8.80
N ASN A 129 0.67 -11.21 -9.33
CA ASN A 129 1.63 -10.25 -8.79
C ASN A 129 1.90 -9.16 -9.82
N LEU A 130 1.10 -8.10 -9.77
CA LEU A 130 1.18 -7.00 -10.72
C LEU A 130 2.40 -6.12 -10.45
N ALA A 131 3.07 -5.75 -11.53
CA ALA A 131 4.10 -4.72 -11.48
C ALA A 131 3.42 -3.35 -11.31
N LEU A 132 3.69 -2.67 -10.19
CA LEU A 132 3.25 -1.31 -9.94
C LEU A 132 4.37 -0.31 -10.26
N PRO A 133 4.18 0.57 -11.26
CA PRO A 133 5.13 1.64 -11.53
C PRO A 133 5.09 2.68 -10.41
N LEU A 134 6.12 2.72 -9.57
CA LEU A 134 6.28 3.76 -8.57
C LEU A 134 6.77 5.07 -9.21
N GLY A 135 6.31 6.20 -8.69
CA GLY A 135 6.68 7.55 -9.12
C GLY A 135 5.66 8.23 -10.03
N VAL A 136 4.70 7.47 -10.58
CA VAL A 136 3.63 8.01 -11.44
C VAL A 136 2.48 8.59 -10.63
N GLU A 137 1.77 9.56 -11.20
CA GLU A 137 0.51 10.07 -10.65
C GLU A 137 -0.62 9.02 -10.76
N VAL A 138 -1.35 8.79 -9.67
CA VAL A 138 -2.47 7.83 -9.59
C VAL A 138 -3.69 8.43 -8.91
N ALA A 139 -4.86 7.86 -9.19
CA ALA A 139 -6.09 8.07 -8.44
C ALA A 139 -6.42 6.82 -7.62
N LEU A 140 -6.63 6.98 -6.31
CA LEU A 140 -7.18 5.94 -5.44
C LEU A 140 -8.65 6.28 -5.13
N ASP A 141 -9.56 5.41 -5.54
CA ASP A 141 -10.99 5.46 -5.24
C ASP A 141 -11.38 4.22 -4.44
N THR A 142 -11.32 4.33 -3.12
CA THR A 142 -11.70 3.23 -2.21
C THR A 142 -13.21 3.01 -2.14
N GLU A 143 -14.03 3.95 -2.64
CA GLU A 143 -15.48 3.73 -2.71
C GLU A 143 -15.84 2.78 -3.85
N ARG A 144 -15.07 2.86 -4.94
CA ARG A 144 -15.19 1.98 -6.11
C ARG A 144 -14.22 0.80 -6.10
N GLY A 145 -13.31 0.75 -5.12
CA GLY A 145 -12.28 -0.29 -5.03
C GLY A 145 -11.31 -0.25 -6.21
N ARG A 146 -10.79 0.93 -6.57
CA ARG A 146 -9.93 1.10 -7.74
C ARG A 146 -8.69 1.94 -7.47
N LEU A 147 -7.57 1.54 -8.09
CA LEU A 147 -6.37 2.34 -8.27
C LEU A 147 -6.12 2.50 -9.78
N THR A 148 -6.00 3.74 -10.24
CA THR A 148 -5.91 4.05 -11.68
C THR A 148 -4.70 4.94 -11.95
N ALA A 149 -3.90 4.59 -12.95
CA ALA A 149 -2.83 5.45 -13.45
C ALA A 149 -3.39 6.68 -14.15
N LEU A 150 -2.84 7.86 -13.83
CA LEU A 150 -3.20 9.13 -14.47
C LEU A 150 -2.14 9.60 -15.46
N GLU A 151 -0.96 8.96 -15.46
CA GLU A 151 0.09 9.19 -16.44
C GLU A 151 0.81 7.88 -16.79
N PRO A 152 1.47 7.81 -17.96
CA PRO A 152 2.27 6.65 -18.33
C PRO A 152 3.54 6.50 -17.50
N ALA A 153 4.00 5.26 -17.34
CA ALA A 153 5.21 4.95 -16.57
C ALA A 153 6.52 5.15 -17.35
N VAL A 154 6.44 5.23 -18.68
CA VAL A 154 7.58 5.38 -19.59
C VAL A 154 7.20 6.38 -20.69
N ALA A 155 8.18 7.14 -21.17
CA ALA A 155 8.03 8.10 -22.26
C ALA A 155 8.34 7.48 -23.63
#